data_AF-U7QKR2-F1
#
_entry.id   AF-U7QKR2-F1
#
_cell.length_a   1.000
_cell.length_b   1.000
_cell.length_c   1.000
_cell.angle_alpha   90.00
_cell.angle_beta   90.00
_cell.angle_gamma   90.00
#
_symmetry.space_group_name_H-M   'P 1'
#
loop_
_entity.id
_entity.type
_entity.pdbx_description
1 polymer ?
#
loop_
_entity_poly.entity_id
_entity_poly.type
_entity_poly.pdbx_seq_one_letter_code
_entity_poly.pdbx_strand_id
1 'polypeptide(L)'
;MRHLLCATTVALLLPLSGSALAEPGDRMGRMFEQLNLSAEQQQQIENIHEQRKASSEGLREQMRAAAEEMRSLQASNASAEQMRQQHQKIQQLHQQMGDQRFETMLQVREVLTPEQQAKLAELKPEHNGEGQGRGRQAQQ
;
A
#
# COMPACT_ATOMS: atom_id res chain seq x y z
N MET A 1 23.55 -13.85 64.54
CA MET A 1 22.60 -14.94 64.21
C MET A 1 21.98 -14.65 62.84
N ARG A 2 22.13 -15.59 61.88
CA ARG A 2 21.10 -16.03 60.89
C ARG A 2 20.53 -14.96 59.93
N HIS A 3 20.48 -15.04 58.59
CA HIS A 3 20.80 -15.95 57.49
C HIS A 3 20.66 -15.07 56.21
N LEU A 4 21.60 -15.09 55.25
CA LEU A 4 21.43 -15.68 53.90
C LEU A 4 20.02 -15.53 53.27
N LEU A 5 19.91 -14.85 52.12
CA LEU A 5 19.62 -15.47 50.81
C LEU A 5 19.37 -14.44 49.69
N CYS A 6 20.20 -14.54 48.65
CA CYS A 6 19.96 -14.04 47.30
C CYS A 6 18.66 -14.61 46.71
N ALA A 7 17.93 -13.78 45.98
CA ALA A 7 17.00 -14.25 44.95
C ALA A 7 17.00 -13.24 43.80
N THR A 8 18.01 -13.33 42.94
CA THR A 8 18.01 -12.72 41.62
C THR A 8 16.97 -13.43 40.77
N THR A 9 15.82 -12.80 40.54
CA THR A 9 14.86 -13.26 39.56
C THR A 9 15.40 -12.98 38.16
N VAL A 10 15.88 -14.03 37.52
CA VAL A 10 16.23 -14.03 36.10
C VAL A 10 14.94 -13.82 35.31
N ALA A 11 14.85 -12.70 34.60
CA ALA A 11 13.78 -12.41 33.66
C ALA A 11 13.86 -13.42 32.50
N LEU A 12 12.88 -14.32 32.44
CA LEU A 12 12.72 -15.28 31.37
C LEU A 12 12.21 -14.54 30.13
N LEU A 13 13.14 -14.14 29.26
CA LEU A 13 12.86 -13.53 27.97
C LEU A 13 12.35 -14.62 27.01
N LEU A 14 11.03 -14.71 26.84
CA LEU A 14 10.45 -15.55 25.79
C LEU A 14 10.66 -14.84 24.44
N PRO A 15 11.29 -15.48 23.44
CA PRO A 15 11.34 -14.92 22.09
C PRO A 15 9.92 -14.96 21.52
N LEU A 16 9.37 -13.78 21.23
CA LEU A 16 8.26 -13.66 20.30
C LEU A 16 8.74 -14.18 18.95
N SER A 17 8.32 -15.40 18.60
CA SER A 17 8.40 -15.90 17.23
C SER A 17 7.58 -14.97 16.34
N GLY A 18 8.26 -14.06 15.65
CA GLY A 18 7.65 -13.19 14.65
C GLY A 18 7.22 -14.02 13.45
N SER A 19 5.91 -14.29 13.34
CA SER A 19 5.33 -14.65 12.05
C SER A 19 5.39 -13.41 11.17
N ALA A 20 6.36 -13.38 10.25
CA ALA A 20 6.39 -12.44 9.15
C ALA A 20 5.16 -12.71 8.27
N LEU A 21 4.06 -12.02 8.57
CA LEU A 21 2.91 -11.93 7.69
C LEU A 21 3.40 -11.22 6.42
N ALA A 22 3.46 -11.94 5.31
CA ALA A 22 3.63 -11.34 4.01
C ALA A 22 2.47 -10.36 3.78
N GLU A 23 2.75 -9.07 3.97
CA GLU A 23 1.80 -7.97 3.85
C GLU A 23 1.28 -7.87 2.40
N PRO A 24 0.04 -7.41 2.17
CA PRO A 24 -0.49 -7.10 0.84
C PRO A 24 0.27 -5.93 0.18
N GLY A 25 1.46 -6.21 -0.33
CA GLY A 25 2.36 -5.31 -1.08
C GLY A 25 3.21 -6.06 -2.12
N ASP A 26 2.94 -7.35 -2.29
CA ASP A 26 3.81 -8.33 -2.95
C ASP A 26 3.96 -8.14 -4.47
N ARG A 27 3.19 -7.25 -5.12
CA ARG A 27 3.36 -6.99 -6.57
C ARG A 27 4.61 -6.19 -6.89
N MET A 28 4.92 -5.17 -6.09
CA MET A 28 6.15 -4.40 -6.30
C MET A 28 7.37 -5.22 -5.88
N GLY A 29 7.27 -5.98 -4.78
CA GLY A 29 8.31 -6.93 -4.35
C GLY A 29 8.69 -7.91 -5.47
N ARG A 30 7.70 -8.60 -6.07
CA ARG A 30 7.94 -9.55 -7.17
C ARG A 30 8.49 -8.92 -8.46
N MET A 31 8.20 -7.65 -8.73
CA MET A 31 8.84 -6.93 -9.85
C MET A 31 10.29 -6.58 -9.54
N PHE A 32 10.58 -6.17 -8.29
CA PHE A 32 11.93 -5.80 -7.88
C PHE A 32 12.90 -6.98 -7.78
N GLU A 33 12.40 -8.16 -7.39
CA GLU A 33 13.17 -9.41 -7.40
C GLU A 33 13.75 -9.72 -8.79
N GLN A 34 13.07 -9.33 -9.86
CA GLN A 34 13.52 -9.58 -11.24
C GLN A 34 14.57 -8.57 -11.72
N LEU A 35 14.80 -7.46 -11.03
CA LEU A 35 15.74 -6.42 -11.45
C LEU A 35 17.16 -6.60 -10.91
N ASN A 36 17.39 -7.61 -10.05
CA ASN A 36 18.69 -7.86 -9.40
C ASN A 36 19.27 -6.58 -8.77
N LEU A 37 18.46 -5.89 -7.96
CA LEU A 37 18.84 -4.63 -7.32
C LEU A 37 19.99 -4.85 -6.33
N SER A 38 20.92 -3.89 -6.27
CA SER A 38 21.93 -3.87 -5.20
C SER A 38 21.28 -3.61 -3.84
N ALA A 39 21.97 -3.95 -2.74
CA ALA A 39 21.47 -3.67 -1.39
C ALA A 39 21.21 -2.18 -1.16
N GLU A 40 22.04 -1.31 -1.74
CA GLU A 40 21.86 0.14 -1.66
C GLU A 40 20.61 0.60 -2.44
N GLN A 41 20.39 0.09 -3.65
CA GLN A 41 19.20 0.39 -4.44
C GLN A 41 17.92 -0.06 -3.74
N GLN A 42 17.93 -1.26 -3.13
CA GLN A 42 16.80 -1.77 -2.35
C GLN A 42 16.46 -0.83 -1.18
N GLN A 43 17.47 -0.41 -0.41
CA GLN A 43 17.26 0.50 0.71
C GLN A 43 16.71 1.86 0.25
N GLN A 44 17.22 2.41 -0.85
CA GLN A 44 16.73 3.68 -1.40
C GLN A 44 15.26 3.58 -1.84
N ILE A 45 14.90 2.49 -2.53
CA ILE A 45 13.53 2.24 -2.99
C ILE A 45 12.57 2.03 -1.80
N GLU A 46 13.01 1.32 -0.75
CA GLU A 46 12.23 1.15 0.47
C GLU A 46 11.95 2.50 1.15
N ASN A 47 12.98 3.35 1.29
CA ASN A 47 12.82 4.69 1.85
C ASN A 47 11.83 5.55 1.04
N ILE A 48 11.89 5.48 -0.30
CA ILE A 48 10.92 6.16 -1.19
C ILE A 48 9.50 5.67 -0.89
N HIS A 49 9.31 4.36 -0.73
CA HIS A 49 8.00 3.77 -0.45
C HIS A 49 7.46 4.14 0.94
N GLU A 50 8.31 4.19 1.96
CA GLU A 50 7.94 4.63 3.31
C GLU A 50 7.50 6.10 3.32
N GLN A 51 8.27 6.97 2.68
CA GLN A 51 7.94 8.39 2.54
C GLN A 51 6.62 8.59 1.79
N ARG A 52 6.39 7.84 0.71
CA ARG A 52 5.10 7.87 0.03
C ARG A 52 3.99 7.33 0.92
N LYS A 53 4.23 6.26 1.67
CA LYS A 53 3.21 5.68 2.56
C LYS A 53 2.74 6.72 3.56
N ALA A 54 3.67 7.37 4.26
CA ALA A 54 3.40 8.42 5.23
C ALA A 54 2.67 9.62 4.59
N SER A 55 3.17 10.14 3.46
CA SER A 55 2.54 11.29 2.80
C SER A 55 1.17 10.99 2.15
N SER A 56 0.84 9.71 1.93
CA SER A 56 -0.44 9.29 1.35
C SER A 56 -1.52 8.96 2.39
N GLU A 57 -1.20 8.90 3.69
CA GLU A 57 -2.15 8.49 4.73
C GLU A 57 -3.39 9.37 4.77
N GLY A 58 -3.21 10.69 4.86
CA GLY A 58 -4.33 11.64 4.86
C GLY A 58 -5.18 11.58 3.58
N LEU A 59 -4.57 11.29 2.42
CA LEU A 59 -5.31 11.16 1.17
C LEU A 59 -6.14 9.88 1.12
N ARG A 60 -5.62 8.78 1.69
CA ARG A 60 -6.38 7.52 1.84
C ARG A 60 -7.57 7.68 2.77
N GLU A 61 -7.40 8.39 3.88
CA GLU A 61 -8.49 8.68 4.81
C GLU A 61 -9.58 9.54 4.15
N GLN A 62 -9.19 10.59 3.43
CA GLN A 62 -10.14 11.41 2.66
C GLN A 62 -10.93 10.60 1.63
N MET A 63 -10.27 9.67 0.93
CA MET A 63 -10.95 8.79 -0.02
C MET A 63 -11.92 7.83 0.68
N ARG A 64 -11.55 7.25 1.82
CA ARG A 64 -12.44 6.41 2.63
C ARG A 64 -13.69 7.17 3.05
N ALA A 65 -13.50 8.35 3.63
CA ALA A 65 -14.59 9.23 4.03
C ALA A 65 -15.47 9.63 2.83
N ALA A 66 -14.87 9.99 1.69
CA ALA A 66 -15.62 10.35 0.49
C ALA A 66 -16.43 9.18 -0.07
N ALA A 67 -15.91 7.96 -0.01
CA ALA A 67 -16.62 6.75 -0.42
C ALA A 67 -17.79 6.41 0.52
N GLU A 68 -17.60 6.56 1.83
CA GLU A 68 -18.67 6.39 2.82
C GLU A 68 -19.78 7.42 2.64
N GLU A 69 -19.42 8.69 2.42
CA GLU A 69 -20.34 9.77 2.13
C GLU A 69 -21.15 9.49 0.84
N MET A 70 -20.49 8.98 -0.22
CA MET A 70 -21.21 8.54 -1.43
C MET A 70 -22.22 7.43 -1.14
N ARG A 71 -21.85 6.42 -0.33
CA ARG A 71 -22.77 5.33 0.07
C ARG A 71 -23.96 5.87 0.86
N SER A 72 -23.72 6.84 1.76
CA SER A 72 -24.77 7.51 2.53
C SER A 72 -25.73 8.27 1.61
N LEU A 73 -25.21 9.05 0.65
CA LEU A 73 -26.03 9.78 -0.32
C LEU A 73 -26.91 8.82 -1.15
N GLN A 74 -26.35 7.69 -1.60
CA GLN A 74 -27.08 6.67 -2.35
C GLN A 74 -28.21 6.01 -1.55
N ALA A 75 -28.07 5.90 -0.23
CA ALA A 75 -29.08 5.33 0.66
C ALA A 75 -30.14 6.37 1.12
N SER A 76 -29.98 7.63 0.73
CA SER A 76 -30.84 8.75 1.16
C SER A 76 -31.70 9.28 0.01
N ASN A 77 -32.49 10.33 0.28
CA ASN A 77 -33.21 11.11 -0.74
C ASN A 77 -32.35 12.24 -1.36
N ALA A 78 -31.03 12.05 -1.42
CA ALA A 78 -30.10 13.02 -1.99
C ALA A 78 -30.45 13.37 -3.44
N SER A 79 -30.31 14.64 -3.78
CA SER A 79 -30.48 15.11 -5.15
C SER A 79 -29.37 14.58 -6.07
N ALA A 80 -29.67 14.52 -7.37
CA ALA A 80 -28.67 14.18 -8.38
C ALA A 80 -27.46 15.13 -8.36
N GLU A 81 -27.66 16.38 -7.94
CA GLU A 81 -26.59 17.36 -7.85
C GLU A 81 -25.61 17.04 -6.71
N GLN A 82 -26.12 16.68 -5.53
CA GLN A 82 -25.27 16.24 -4.42
C GLN A 82 -24.45 15.00 -4.80
N MET A 83 -25.06 14.04 -5.51
CA MET A 83 -24.34 12.86 -6.01
C MET A 83 -23.24 13.22 -7.01
N ARG A 84 -23.48 14.15 -7.93
CA ARG A 84 -22.46 14.62 -8.89
C ARG A 84 -21.30 15.33 -8.19
N GLN A 85 -21.59 16.18 -7.22
CA GLN A 85 -20.56 16.88 -6.44
C GLN A 85 -19.69 15.88 -5.67
N GLN A 86 -20.30 14.88 -5.03
CA GLN A 86 -19.53 13.85 -4.33
C GLN A 86 -18.70 12.99 -5.28
N HIS A 87 -19.23 12.70 -6.46
CA HIS A 87 -18.48 12.00 -7.50
C HIS A 87 -17.25 12.81 -7.94
N GLN A 88 -17.39 14.11 -8.16
CA GLN A 88 -16.28 14.99 -8.51
C GLN A 88 -15.18 15.01 -7.43
N LYS A 89 -15.57 15.05 -6.15
CA LYS A 89 -14.63 14.95 -5.02
C LYS A 89 -13.83 13.65 -5.07
N ILE A 90 -14.49 12.51 -5.31
CA ILE A 90 -13.81 11.20 -5.46
C ILE A 90 -12.85 11.22 -6.66
N GLN A 91 -13.25 11.78 -7.80
CA GLN A 91 -12.38 11.89 -8.99
C GLN A 91 -11.12 12.71 -8.70
N GLN A 92 -11.26 13.85 -8.02
CA GLN A 92 -10.13 14.69 -7.62
C GLN A 92 -9.15 13.94 -6.70
N LEU A 93 -9.67 13.21 -5.70
CA LEU A 93 -8.83 12.40 -4.81
C LEU A 93 -8.14 11.25 -5.57
N HIS A 94 -8.82 10.63 -6.54
CA HIS A 94 -8.19 9.62 -7.41
C HIS A 94 -7.05 10.20 -8.24
N GLN A 95 -7.24 11.41 -8.81
CA GLN A 95 -6.20 12.10 -9.56
C GLN A 95 -4.98 12.35 -8.68
N GLN A 96 -5.17 12.93 -7.49
CA GLN A 96 -4.08 13.19 -6.54
C GLN A 96 -3.32 11.91 -6.16
N MET A 97 -4.02 10.80 -5.91
CA MET A 97 -3.37 9.51 -5.66
C MET A 97 -2.62 8.98 -6.88
N GLY A 98 -3.14 9.24 -8.09
CA GLY A 98 -2.50 8.93 -9.35
C GLY A 98 -1.18 9.68 -9.51
N ASP A 99 -1.21 10.99 -9.29
CA ASP A 99 -0.04 11.86 -9.36
C ASP A 99 1.04 11.42 -8.36
N GLN A 100 0.68 11.16 -7.10
CA GLN A 100 1.64 10.64 -6.10
C GLN A 100 2.27 9.30 -6.52
N ARG A 101 1.49 8.40 -7.12
CA ARG A 101 2.02 7.12 -7.63
C ARG A 101 2.98 7.34 -8.80
N PHE A 102 2.67 8.28 -9.69
CA PHE A 102 3.53 8.63 -10.80
C PHE A 102 4.86 9.22 -10.33
N GLU A 103 4.84 10.16 -9.39
CA GLU A 103 6.05 10.75 -8.81
C GLU A 103 6.92 9.68 -8.11
N THR A 104 6.30 8.77 -7.35
CA THR A 104 7.02 7.63 -6.76
C THR A 104 7.68 6.75 -7.82
N MET A 105 6.99 6.50 -8.93
CA MET A 105 7.55 5.72 -10.04
C MET A 105 8.77 6.43 -10.66
N LEU A 106 8.72 7.75 -10.83
CA LEU A 106 9.87 8.53 -11.32
C LEU A 106 11.06 8.43 -10.36
N GLN A 107 10.83 8.61 -9.05
CA GLN A 107 11.88 8.49 -8.03
C GLN A 107 12.53 7.10 -8.03
N VAL A 108 11.74 6.03 -8.15
CA VAL A 108 12.28 4.67 -8.26
C VAL A 108 13.09 4.51 -9.53
N ARG A 109 12.63 5.05 -10.66
CA ARG A 109 13.34 4.97 -11.94
C ARG A 109 14.72 5.63 -11.88
N GLU A 110 14.87 6.72 -11.13
CA GLU A 110 16.15 7.42 -10.93
C GLU A 110 17.19 6.59 -10.16
N VAL A 111 16.76 5.64 -9.34
CA VAL A 111 17.64 4.71 -8.60
C VAL A 111 18.18 3.59 -9.50
N LEU A 112 17.48 3.27 -10.59
CA LEU A 112 17.80 2.15 -11.47
C LEU A 112 18.85 2.51 -12.53
N THR A 113 19.72 1.56 -12.86
CA THR A 113 20.62 1.71 -14.01
C THR A 113 19.85 1.70 -15.34
N PRO A 114 20.42 2.22 -16.43
CA PRO A 114 19.77 2.18 -17.75
C PRO A 114 19.35 0.76 -18.17
N GLU A 115 20.16 -0.25 -17.87
CA GLU A 115 19.87 -1.66 -18.18
C GLU A 115 18.70 -2.19 -17.34
N GLN A 116 18.63 -1.84 -16.06
CA GLN A 116 17.52 -2.19 -15.19
C GLN A 116 16.22 -1.48 -15.62
N GLN A 117 16.29 -0.23 -16.08
CA GLN A 117 15.14 0.49 -16.63
C GLN A 117 14.61 -0.18 -17.91
N ALA A 118 15.50 -0.61 -18.81
CA ALA A 118 15.12 -1.36 -20.00
C ALA A 118 14.42 -2.68 -19.62
N LYS A 119 15.00 -3.42 -18.67
CA LYS A 119 14.38 -4.65 -18.15
C LYS A 119 13.01 -4.38 -17.50
N LEU A 120 12.88 -3.31 -16.73
CA LEU A 120 11.61 -2.90 -16.13
C LEU A 120 10.53 -2.61 -17.18
N ALA A 121 10.89 -2.04 -18.33
CA ALA A 121 9.96 -1.79 -19.42
C ALA A 121 9.49 -3.08 -20.13
N GLU A 122 10.31 -4.13 -20.12
CA GLU A 122 9.97 -5.46 -20.65
C GLU A 122 9.07 -6.26 -19.69
N LEU A 123 9.18 -6.01 -18.39
CA LEU A 123 8.27 -6.52 -17.38
C LEU A 123 6.90 -5.88 -17.59
N LYS A 124 6.06 -6.51 -18.43
CA LYS A 124 4.67 -6.13 -18.58
C LYS A 124 4.04 -6.11 -17.19
N PRO A 125 3.44 -5.00 -16.74
CA PRO A 125 2.57 -5.08 -15.59
C PRO A 125 1.52 -6.12 -15.94
N GLU A 126 1.45 -7.23 -15.20
CA GLU A 126 0.33 -8.16 -15.34
C GLU A 126 -0.92 -7.31 -15.25
N HIS A 127 -1.60 -7.18 -16.39
CA HIS A 127 -2.86 -6.49 -16.45
C HIS A 127 -3.77 -7.29 -15.53
N ASN A 128 -3.98 -6.81 -14.31
CA ASN A 128 -5.11 -7.22 -13.47
C ASN A 128 -6.38 -6.63 -14.11
N GLY A 129 -6.59 -6.94 -15.38
CA GLY A 129 -7.83 -6.82 -16.13
C GLY A 129 -8.60 -8.12 -16.01
N GLU A 130 -8.69 -8.64 -14.79
CA GLU A 130 -9.69 -9.65 -14.46
C GLU A 130 -10.56 -9.07 -13.35
N GLY A 131 -11.49 -8.21 -13.80
CA GLY A 131 -12.82 -8.17 -13.21
C GLY A 131 -13.48 -9.54 -13.39
N GLN A 132 -12.96 -10.57 -12.71
CA GLN A 132 -13.58 -11.88 -12.69
C GLN A 132 -14.66 -11.87 -11.61
N GLY A 133 -15.83 -11.39 -12.03
CA GLY A 133 -17.16 -11.79 -11.57
C GLY A 133 -17.33 -12.19 -10.10
N ARG A 134 -17.23 -11.26 -9.16
CA ARG A 134 -17.96 -11.37 -7.88
C ARG A 134 -19.44 -11.01 -8.07
N GLY A 135 -20.13 -11.74 -8.93
CA GLY A 135 -21.53 -11.45 -9.29
C GLY A 135 -22.34 -12.63 -9.81
N ARG A 136 -21.90 -13.89 -9.61
CA ARG A 136 -22.62 -15.07 -10.11
C ARG A 136 -22.66 -16.24 -9.13
N GLN A 137 -22.91 -15.96 -7.86
CA GLN A 137 -23.37 -16.97 -6.88
C GLN A 137 -24.42 -16.32 -5.97
N ALA A 138 -25.53 -15.91 -6.55
CA ALA A 138 -26.76 -15.58 -5.83
C ALA A 138 -27.94 -15.85 -6.77
N GLN A 139 -28.13 -17.13 -7.09
CA GLN A 139 -29.35 -17.72 -7.64
C GLN A 139 -29.05 -19.19 -7.97
N GLN A 140 -29.16 -20.05 -6.95
CA GLN A 140 -29.74 -21.39 -7.05
C GLN A 140 -30.49 -21.64 -5.75
#